data_AF-A0A7X2MCW8-F1
#
_entry.id   AF-A0A7X2MCW8-F1
#
_cell.length_a   1.000
_cell.length_b   1.000
_cell.length_c   1.000
_cell.angle_alpha   90.00
_cell.angle_beta   90.00
_cell.angle_gamma   90.00
#
_symmetry.space_group_name_H-M   'P 1'
#
loop_
_entity.id
_entity.type
_entity.pdbx_description
1 polymer ?
#
loop_
_entity_poly.entity_id
_entity_poly.type
_entity_poly.pdbx_seq_one_letter_code
_entity_poly.pdbx_strand_id
1 'polypeptide(L)' 'MGATSIHVQAVKPGSEIHNFREKELDYVRPELSHLNESWVGDSISHRLESAKQRY' A
#
# COMPACT_ATOMS: atom_id res chain seq x y z
N MET A 1 -23.73 -3.90 14.42
CA MET A 1 -23.34 -3.60 13.03
C MET A 1 -22.23 -2.56 13.10
N GLY A 2 -21.03 -2.89 12.63
CA GLY A 2 -19.87 -1.99 12.73
C GLY A 2 -20.00 -0.83 11.74
N ALA A 3 -19.59 0.37 12.16
CA ALA A 3 -19.49 1.51 11.25
C ALA A 3 -18.50 1.17 10.13
N THR A 4 -18.93 1.34 8.88
CA THR A 4 -18.07 1.22 7.71
C THR A 4 -17.53 2.60 7.36
N SER A 5 -16.24 2.71 7.06
CA SER A 5 -15.60 3.97 6.69
C SER A 5 -14.73 3.76 5.46
N ILE A 6 -14.84 4.68 4.50
CA ILE A 6 -13.97 4.73 3.32
C ILE A 6 -13.41 6.15 3.19
N HIS A 7 -12.09 6.23 3.01
CA HIS A 7 -11.38 7.47 2.71
C HIS A 7 -10.30 7.18 1.68
N VAL A 8 -10.43 7.79 0.50
CA VAL A 8 -9.54 7.53 -0.65
C VAL A 8 -8.55 8.67 -0.78
N GLN A 9 -7.26 8.34 -0.95
CA GLN A 9 -6.19 9.30 -1.19
C GLN A 9 -5.40 8.93 -2.45
N ALA A 10 -4.80 9.93 -3.09
CA ALA A 10 -3.87 9.70 -4.19
C ALA A 10 -2.66 8.87 -3.71
N VAL A 11 -2.18 7.98 -4.58
CA VAL A 11 -1.03 7.11 -4.27
C VAL A 11 0.24 7.93 -4.10
N LYS A 12 1.10 7.54 -3.14
CA LYS A 12 2.40 8.15 -2.89
C LYS A 12 3.52 7.19 -3.28
N PRO A 13 4.71 7.67 -3.68
CA PRO A 13 5.83 6.80 -4.05
C PRO A 13 6.23 5.76 -2.98
N GLY A 14 6.06 6.09 -1.69
CA GLY A 14 6.37 5.19 -0.57
C GLY A 14 5.19 4.32 -0.11
N SER A 15 4.05 4.33 -0.80
CA SER A 15 2.85 3.60 -0.37
C SER A 15 3.07 2.09 -0.33
N GLU A 16 3.75 1.50 -1.32
CA GLU A 16 4.05 0.06 -1.34
C GLU A 16 4.97 -0.34 -0.19
N ILE A 17 6.08 0.37 -0.01
CA ILE A 17 7.04 0.14 1.08
C ILE A 17 6.33 0.16 2.44
N HIS A 18 5.38 1.07 2.64
CA HIS A 18 4.57 1.15 3.86
C HIS A 18 3.61 -0.04 4.00
N ASN A 19 2.83 -0.33 2.95
CA ASN A 19 1.83 -1.39 2.95
C ASN A 19 2.45 -2.78 3.15
N PHE A 20 3.61 -3.04 2.53
CA PHE A 20 4.35 -4.29 2.63
C PHE A 20 5.27 -4.37 3.87
N ARG A 21 5.23 -3.35 4.75
CA ARG A 21 6.02 -3.31 5.99
C ARG A 21 7.54 -3.40 5.76
N GLU A 22 8.02 -2.88 4.63
CA GLU A 22 9.45 -2.83 4.31
C GLU A 22 10.17 -1.66 5.01
N LYS A 23 9.42 -0.69 5.52
CA LYS A 23 9.96 0.43 6.31
C LYS A 23 9.65 0.25 7.79
N GLU A 24 10.69 0.32 8.62
CA GLU A 24 10.53 0.39 10.07
C GLU A 24 9.95 1.74 10.50
N LEU A 25 8.90 1.66 11.31
CA LEU A 25 8.16 2.78 11.83
C LEU A 25 7.84 2.50 13.29
N ASP A 26 8.11 3.50 14.12
CA ASP A 26 8.00 3.52 15.57
C ASP A 26 6.59 3.15 16.11
N TYR A 27 5.54 3.38 15.31
CA TYR A 27 4.17 3.02 15.66
C TYR A 27 3.72 1.64 15.13
N VAL A 28 4.58 0.93 14.41
CA VAL A 28 4.29 -0.40 13.86
C VAL A 28 4.77 -1.47 14.83
N ARG A 29 3.98 -2.55 14.97
CA ARG A 29 4.31 -3.74 15.76
C ARG A 29 4.88 -4.84 14.84
N PRO A 30 6.20 -4.90 14.61
CA PRO A 30 6.81 -5.82 13.65
C PRO A 30 6.53 -7.29 13.98
N GLU A 31 6.36 -7.63 15.27
CA GLU A 31 6.05 -8.97 15.74
C GLU A 31 4.68 -9.48 15.24
N LEU A 32 3.77 -8.59 14.82
CA LEU A 32 2.47 -8.94 14.27
C LEU A 32 2.42 -8.88 12.74
N SER A 33 3.44 -8.34 12.06
CA SER A 33 3.43 -8.14 10.61
C SER A 33 3.24 -9.44 9.82
N HIS A 34 3.68 -10.58 10.36
CA HIS A 34 3.51 -11.91 9.75
C HIS A 34 2.06 -12.37 9.65
N LEU A 35 1.13 -11.71 10.35
CA LEU A 35 -0.30 -11.98 10.30
C LEU A 35 -1.02 -11.19 9.19
N ASN A 36 -0.33 -10.22 8.57
CA ASN A 36 -0.95 -9.42 7.51
C ASN A 36 -1.11 -10.26 6.23
N GLU A 37 -2.29 -10.15 5.61
CA GLU A 37 -2.54 -10.66 4.27
C GLU A 37 -2.53 -9.50 3.27
N SER A 38 -2.06 -9.78 2.06
CA SER A 38 -2.02 -8.80 0.97
C SER A 38 -2.69 -9.36 -0.27
N TRP A 39 -3.49 -8.53 -0.92
CA TRP A 39 -3.96 -8.78 -2.27
C TRP A 39 -3.33 -7.75 -3.20
N VAL A 40 -2.57 -8.22 -4.18
CA VAL A 40 -1.78 -7.37 -5.08
C VAL A 40 -2.11 -7.77 -6.52
N GLY A 41 -2.79 -6.87 -7.24
CA GLY A 41 -3.10 -7.07 -8.66
C GLY A 41 -2.09 -6.42 -9.60
N ASP A 42 -1.33 -5.42 -9.12
CA ASP A 42 -0.35 -4.67 -9.90
C ASP A 42 0.59 -3.88 -8.96
N SER A 43 1.64 -3.25 -9.50
CA SER A 43 2.52 -2.34 -8.76
C SER A 43 2.39 -0.88 -9.19
N ILE A 44 2.73 0.04 -8.30
CA ILE A 44 2.77 1.49 -8.58
C ILE A 44 3.69 1.78 -9.76
N SER A 45 4.86 1.13 -9.81
CA SER A 45 5.83 1.33 -10.89
C SER A 45 5.26 0.94 -12.25
N HIS A 46 4.62 -0.23 -12.35
CA HIS A 46 4.02 -0.70 -13.59
C HIS A 46 2.83 0.18 -14.01
N ARG A 47 1.99 0.61 -13.07
CA ARG A 47 0.89 1.57 -13.36
C ARG A 47 1.40 2.92 -13.85
N LEU A 48 2.49 3.41 -13.27
CA LEU A 48 3.11 4.67 -13.68
C LEU A 48 3.68 4.57 -15.10
N GLU A 49 4.37 3.47 -15.42
CA GLU A 49 4.87 3.22 -16.78
C GLU A 49 3.72 3.14 -17.79
N SER A 50 2.68 2.36 -17.46
CA SER A 50 1.48 2.24 -18.30
C SER A 50 0.78 3.59 -18.53
N ALA A 51 0.78 4.48 -17.54
CA ALA A 51 0.24 5.83 -17.70
C ALA A 51 1.10 6.68 -18.65
N LYS A 52 2.43 6.63 -18.51
CA LYS A 52 3.39 7.36 -19.38
C LYS A 52 3.37 6.91 -20.84
N GLN A 53 2.98 5.67 -21.11
CA GLN A 53 2.87 5.17 -22.49
C GLN A 53 1.58 5.61 -23.18
N ARG A 54 0.55 5.99 -22.41
CA ARG A 54 -0.78 6.33 -22.93
C ARG A 54 -1.01 7.83 -23.15
N TYR A 55 -0.20 8.67 -22.51
CA TYR A 55 -0.30 10.13 -22.54
C TYR A 55 1.07 10.74 -22.76
#